data_AF-A0A2M7FSA2-F1
#
_entry.id   AF-A0A2M7FSA2-F1
#
_cell.length_a   1.000
_cell.length_b   1.000
_cell.length_c   1.000
_cell.angle_alpha   90.00
_cell.angle_beta   90.00
_cell.angle_gamma   90.00
#
_symmetry.space_group_name_H-M   'P 1'
#
loop_
_entity.id
_entity.type
_entity.pdbx_description
1 polymer ?
#
loop_
_entity_poly.entity_id
_entity_poly.type
_entity_poly.pdbx_seq_one_letter_code
_entity_poly.pdbx_strand_id
1 'polypeptide(L)' 'AAGMNSTEKVMLRELIDKIRNDNRTILLIEHDVKLVMGLCDRVTVLDYGKQIAEGTPADVQRNDKVIEAYLGTGGH' A
#
# COMPACT_ATOMS: atom_id res chain seq x y z
N ALA A 1 -5.59 -8.17 -1.16
CA ALA A 1 -6.73 -9.07 -1.35
C ALA A 1 -7.74 -8.42 -2.28
N ALA A 2 -7.74 -8.81 -3.56
CA ALA A 2 -8.80 -8.39 -4.48
C ALA A 2 -10.11 -9.05 -4.02
N GLY A 3 -11.03 -8.27 -3.44
CA GLY A 3 -12.36 -8.76 -3.05
C GLY A 3 -12.89 -8.36 -1.67
N MET A 4 -12.14 -7.63 -0.84
CA MET A 4 -12.66 -7.16 0.45
C MET A 4 -13.62 -5.98 0.30
N ASN A 5 -14.80 -6.08 0.91
CA ASN A 5 -15.75 -4.98 1.05
C ASN A 5 -15.27 -3.95 2.10
N SER A 6 -15.94 -2.80 2.17
CA SER A 6 -15.55 -1.70 3.07
C SER A 6 -15.46 -2.12 4.53
N THR A 7 -16.36 -2.99 5.00
CA THR A 7 -16.38 -3.48 6.39
C THR A 7 -15.19 -4.40 6.67
N GLU A 8 -14.88 -5.30 5.73
CA GLU A 8 -13.73 -6.20 5.85
C GLU A 8 -12.41 -5.43 5.90
N LYS A 9 -12.29 -4.32 5.15
CA LYS A 9 -11.11 -3.44 5.22
C LYS A 9 -10.95 -2.78 6.58
N VAL A 10 -12.05 -2.36 7.21
CA VAL A 10 -12.03 -1.79 8.57
C VAL A 10 -11.58 -2.84 9.58
N MET A 11 -12.14 -4.05 9.53
CA MET A 11 -11.74 -5.13 10.43
C MET A 11 -10.27 -5.54 10.26
N LEU A 12 -9.78 -5.58 9.01
CA LEU A 12 -8.37 -5.85 8.72
C LEU A 12 -7.46 -4.77 9.32
N ARG A 13 -7.84 -3.50 9.20
CA ARG A 13 -7.12 -2.37 9.80
C ARG A 13 -7.03 -2.51 11.31
N GLU A 14 -8.15 -2.78 11.98
CA GLU A 14 -8.17 -2.99 13.43
C GLU A 14 -7.30 -4.17 13.87
N LEU A 15 -7.27 -5.25 13.10
CA LEU A 15 -6.41 -6.39 13.38
C LEU A 15 -4.93 -6.02 13.25
N ILE A 16 -4.56 -5.31 12.18
CA ILE A 16 -3.18 -4.84 11.96
C ILE A 16 -2.74 -3.90 13.09
N ASP A 17 -3.61 -2.98 13.49
CA ASP A 17 -3.33 -2.05 14.60
C ASP A 17 -3.10 -2.80 15.92
N LYS A 18 -3.89 -3.84 16.22
CA LYS A 18 -3.67 -4.70 17.40
C LYS A 18 -2.30 -5.38 17.36
N ILE A 19 -1.96 -6.00 16.22
CA ILE A 19 -0.67 -6.71 16.07
C ILE A 19 0.51 -5.73 16.21
N ARG A 20 0.39 -4.51 15.69
CA ARG A 20 1.42 -3.47 15.84
C ARG A 20 1.59 -3.06 17.30
N ASN A 21 0.49 -2.93 18.05
CA ASN A 21 0.51 -2.58 19.48
C ASN A 21 1.18 -3.67 20.34
N ASP A 22 1.24 -4.91 19.85
CA ASP A 22 2.00 -6.00 20.47
C ASP A 22 3.51 -5.95 20.15
N ASN A 23 4.01 -4.82 19.62
CA ASN A 23 5.41 -4.60 19.21
C ASN A 23 5.94 -5.61 18.17
N ARG A 24 5.07 -6.03 17.25
CA ARG A 24 5.44 -6.96 16.17
C ARG A 24 5.61 -6.21 14.85
N THR A 25 6.60 -6.63 14.06
CA THR A 25 6.77 -6.15 12.68
C THR A 25 5.81 -6.87 11.75
N ILE A 26 5.18 -6.13 10.84
CA ILE A 26 4.21 -6.64 9.86
C ILE A 26 4.73 -6.35 8.46
N LEU A 27 4.75 -7.38 7.60
CA LEU A 27 4.93 -7.22 6.15
C LEU A 27 3.56 -7.40 5.48
N LEU A 28 3.05 -6.33 4.88
CA LEU A 28 1.79 -6.33 4.14
C LEU A 28 2.09 -6.29 2.63
N ILE A 29 1.49 -7.21 1.87
CA ILE A 29 1.54 -7.20 0.41
C ILE A 29 0.11 -6.94 -0.09
N GLU A 30 -0.08 -5.79 -0.75
CA GLU A 30 -1.38 -5.41 -1.29
C GLU A 30 -1.28 -4.63 -2.61
N HIS A 31 -2.33 -4.74 -3.43
CA HIS A 31 -2.61 -3.94 -4.62
C HIS A 31 -3.51 -2.72 -4.34
N ASP A 32 -4.27 -2.70 -3.23
CA ASP A 32 -5.05 -1.53 -2.83
C ASP A 32 -4.13 -0.45 -2.24
N VAL A 33 -3.75 0.51 -3.09
CA VAL A 33 -2.86 1.60 -2.73
C VAL A 33 -3.45 2.45 -1.59
N LYS A 34 -4.76 2.72 -1.57
CA LYS A 34 -5.37 3.55 -0.51
C LYS A 34 -5.23 2.89 0.85
N LEU A 35 -5.40 1.58 0.91
CA LEU A 35 -5.22 0.81 2.14
C LEU A 35 -3.77 0.84 2.61
N VAL A 36 -2.82 0.53 1.71
CA VAL A 36 -1.38 0.53 2.03
C VAL A 36 -0.92 1.90 2.55
N MET A 37 -1.35 2.97 1.90
CA MET A 37 -0.95 4.33 2.29
C MET A 37 -1.48 4.77 3.65
N GLY A 38 -2.60 4.19 4.11
CA GLY A 38 -3.20 4.49 5.41
C GLY A 38 -2.74 3.59 6.56
N LEU A 39 -2.02 2.50 6.27
CA LEU A 39 -1.65 1.47 7.25
C LEU A 39 -0.15 1.31 7.45
N CYS A 40 0.66 1.54 6.41
CA CYS A 40 2.08 1.24 6.45
C CYS A 40 2.92 2.46 6.84
N ASP A 41 3.95 2.26 7.66
CA ASP A 41 4.93 3.31 7.98
C ASP A 41 5.95 3.50 6.84
N ARG A 42 6.23 2.43 6.09
CA ARG A 42 7.09 2.41 4.90
C ARG A 42 6.45 1.55 3.81
N VAL A 43 6.61 1.97 2.56
CA VAL A 43 6.04 1.32 1.39
C VAL A 43 7.15 1.08 0.37
N THR A 44 7.17 -0.12 -0.22
CA THR A 44 8.00 -0.46 -1.39
C THR A 44 7.07 -0.83 -2.53
N VAL A 45 7.30 -0.23 -3.70
CA VAL A 45 6.50 -0.47 -4.91
C VAL A 45 7.33 -1.22 -5.92
N LEU A 46 6.76 -2.32 -6.43
CA LEU A 46 7.37 -3.14 -7.48
C LEU A 46 6.53 -3.03 -8.75
N ASP A 47 7.21 -2.83 -9.88
CA ASP A 47 6.63 -2.93 -11.22
C ASP A 47 7.46 -3.92 -12.06
N TYR A 48 6.80 -4.89 -12.68
CA TYR A 48 7.42 -6.03 -13.37
C TYR A 48 8.59 -6.67 -12.59
N GLY A 49 8.44 -6.84 -11.28
CA GLY A 49 9.45 -7.43 -10.39
C GLY A 49 10.65 -6.52 -10.07
N LYS A 50 10.62 -5.25 -10.48
CA LYS A 50 11.65 -4.26 -10.19
C LYS A 50 11.12 -3.23 -9.21
N GLN A 51 11.93 -2.86 -8.23
CA GLN A 51 11.59 -1.76 -7.32
C GLN A 51 11.62 -0.43 -8.07
N ILE A 52 10.50 0.29 -8.02
CA ILE A 52 10.36 1.61 -8.65
C ILE A 52 10.35 2.75 -7.63
N ALA A 53 9.94 2.48 -6.39
CA ALA A 53 9.93 3.44 -5.29
C ALA A 53 10.01 2.73 -3.93
N GLU A 54 10.58 3.42 -2.95
CA GLU A 54 10.54 3.05 -1.53
C GLU A 54 10.58 4.32 -0.68
N GLY A 55 9.81 4.36 0.40
CA GLY A 55 9.79 5.50 1.31
C GLY A 55 8.55 5.52 2.19
N THR A 56 8.24 6.69 2.75
CA THR A 56 6.97 6.88 3.47
C THR A 56 5.80 6.85 2.47
N PRO A 57 4.57 6.56 2.94
CA PRO A 57 3.39 6.66 2.10
C PRO A 57 3.26 8.00 1.35
N ALA A 58 3.62 9.11 1.99
CA ALA A 58 3.53 10.44 1.40
C ALA A 58 4.54 10.64 0.27
N ASP A 59 5.77 10.14 0.43
CA ASP A 59 6.82 10.25 -0.58
C ASP A 59 6.51 9.36 -1.79
N VAL A 60 6.08 8.12 -1.53
CA VAL A 60 5.73 7.15 -2.58
C VAL A 60 4.55 7.63 -3.42
N GLN A 61 3.54 8.27 -2.81
CA GLN A 61 2.40 8.84 -3.54
C GLN A 61 2.79 9.99 -4.48
N ARG A 62 3.90 10.68 -4.22
CA ARG A 62 4.41 11.76 -5.06
C ARG A 62 5.41 11.28 -6.11
N ASN A 63 5.70 9.98 -6.16
CA ASN A 63 6.68 9.43 -7.08
C ASN A 63 6.06 9.25 -8.47
N ASP A 64 6.64 9.92 -9.47
CA ASP A 64 6.14 9.91 -10.85
C ASP A 64 6.03 8.49 -11.45
N LYS A 65 6.98 7.59 -11.14
CA LYS A 65 6.94 6.21 -11.64
C LYS A 65 5.80 5.41 -11.02
N VAL A 66 5.46 5.69 -9.76
CA VAL A 66 4.34 5.05 -9.07
C VAL A 66 3.02 5.56 -9.66
N ILE A 67 2.92 6.87 -9.88
CA ILE A 67 1.77 7.50 -10.54
C ILE A 67 1.56 6.87 -11.93
N GLU A 68 2.61 6.77 -12.74
CA GLU A 68 2.56 6.17 -14.08
C GLU A 68 2.13 4.70 -14.04
N ALA A 69 2.72 3.89 -13.15
CA ALA A 69 2.42 2.46 -13.05
C ALA A 69 0.98 2.15 -12.59
N TYR A 70 0.37 3.02 -11.76
CA TYR A 70 -0.95 2.76 -11.18
C TYR A 70 -2.11 3.52 -11.83
N LEU A 71 -1.87 4.72 -12.37
CA LEU A 71 -2.91 5.51 -13.06
C LEU A 71 -2.92 5.28 -14.57
N GLY A 72 -1.85 4.67 -15.11
CA GLY A 72 -1.63 4.57 -16.55
C GLY A 72 -1.35 5.95 -17.15
N THR A 73 -0.62 5.99 -18.25
CA THR A 73 -0.71 7.14 -19.15
C THR A 73 -2.17 7.27 -19.58
N GLY A 74 -2.86 8.33 -19.16
CA GLY A 74 -4.23 8.67 -19.58
C GLY A 74 -4.32 9.03 -21.06
N GLY A 75 -3.83 8.16 -21.94
CA GLY A 75 -3.70 8.36 -23.36
C GLY A 75 -3.99 7.06 -24.11
N HIS A 76 -5.28 6.71 -24.17
CA HIS A 76 -5.93 6.15 -25.35
C HIS A 76 -7.37 6.66 -25.38
#